data_AF-A0A377K9G7-F1
#
_entry.id   AF-A0A377K9G7-F1
#
_cell.length_a   1.000
_cell.length_b   1.000
_cell.length_c   1.000
_cell.angle_alpha   90.00
_cell.angle_beta   90.00
_cell.angle_gamma   90.00
#
_symmetry.space_group_name_H-M   'P 1'
#
loop_
_entity.id
_entity.type
_entity.pdbx_description
1 polymer ?
#
loop_
_entity_poly.entity_id
_entity_poly.type
_entity_poly.pdbx_seq_one_letter_code
_entity_poly.pdbx_strand_id
1 'polypeptide(L)'
;MGKAVIAIHGGAGAISRAQMSLQQELRYIEALSAIVETGQKMLVAGESALDVVTEAVRLLEECPLFNAGIGAVFTRDETHELDACVMDGNTLKAGAVAALAICVIRFLRPTGDGAKPACDDDWRRGRKFCVCSWHGARLAGDFLHTFAL
;
A
#
# COMPACT_ATOMS: atom_id res chain seq x y z
N MET A 1 18.70 -9.67 18.66
CA MET A 1 17.58 -9.39 17.72
C MET A 1 18.01 -8.25 16.81
N GLY A 2 17.89 -8.40 15.48
CA GLY A 2 18.24 -7.30 14.55
C GLY A 2 17.23 -6.17 14.63
N LYS A 3 17.67 -4.92 14.46
CA LYS A 3 16.78 -3.75 14.44
C LYS A 3 15.89 -3.82 13.20
N ALA A 4 14.58 -3.88 13.39
CA ALA A 4 13.61 -3.83 12.30
C ALA A 4 13.44 -2.38 11.83
N VAL A 5 13.20 -2.19 10.53
CA VAL A 5 13.01 -0.88 9.90
C VAL A 5 11.78 -0.97 9.02
N ILE A 6 10.95 0.07 9.04
CA ILE A 6 9.83 0.28 8.13
C ILE A 6 10.07 1.58 7.37
N ALA A 7 9.75 1.57 6.08
CA ALA A 7 9.72 2.74 5.22
C ALA A 7 8.41 2.72 4.43
N ILE A 8 7.82 3.90 4.24
CA ILE A 8 6.61 4.11 3.43
C ILE A 8 6.80 5.34 2.54
N HIS A 9 6.01 5.48 1.48
CA HIS A 9 5.93 6.70 0.68
C HIS A 9 4.46 7.02 0.35
N GLY A 10 4.11 8.30 0.23
CA GLY A 10 2.75 8.76 -0.10
C GLY A 10 2.48 8.89 -1.60
N GLY A 11 3.24 8.19 -2.44
CA GLY A 11 3.28 8.39 -3.89
C GLY A 11 4.40 9.33 -4.37
N ALA A 12 4.76 9.20 -5.66
CA ALA A 12 5.70 10.08 -6.35
C ALA A 12 4.99 10.70 -7.56
N GLY A 13 4.91 12.02 -7.64
CA GLY A 13 4.10 12.69 -8.66
C GLY A 13 4.27 14.20 -8.73
N ALA A 14 3.57 14.82 -9.68
CA ALA A 14 3.76 16.20 -10.13
C ALA A 14 3.19 17.30 -9.21
N ILE A 15 3.13 17.07 -7.89
CA ILE A 15 2.84 18.18 -6.97
C ILE A 15 4.08 19.06 -6.94
N SER A 16 4.05 20.13 -7.73
CA SER A 16 5.08 21.17 -7.64
C SER A 16 5.08 21.71 -6.22
N ARG A 17 6.23 21.72 -5.54
CA ARG A 17 6.36 22.35 -4.22
C ARG A 17 5.85 23.80 -4.22
N ALA A 18 5.92 24.49 -5.35
CA ALA A 18 5.41 25.85 -5.51
C ALA A 18 3.88 25.96 -5.42
N GLN A 19 3.15 24.85 -5.63
CA GLN A 19 1.69 24.78 -5.55
C GLN A 19 1.20 24.22 -4.20
N MET A 20 2.11 23.81 -3.30
CA MET A 20 1.76 23.24 -2.01
C MET A 20 1.87 24.30 -0.92
N SER A 21 0.76 24.60 -0.26
CA SER A 21 0.82 25.41 0.95
C SER A 21 1.53 24.64 2.06
N LEU A 22 2.20 25.35 2.97
CA LEU A 22 2.82 24.76 4.15
C LEU A 22 1.82 23.91 4.96
N GLN A 23 0.57 24.35 5.05
CA GLN A 23 -0.48 23.61 5.74
C GLN A 23 -0.79 22.27 5.06
N GLN A 24 -0.84 22.23 3.73
CA GLN A 24 -1.03 20.97 3.00
C GLN A 24 0.17 20.03 3.21
N GLU A 25 1.40 20.55 3.15
CA GLU A 25 2.62 19.77 3.40
C GLU A 25 2.61 19.14 4.79
N LEU A 26 2.27 19.92 5.82
CA LEU A 26 2.20 19.43 7.20
C LEU A 26 1.20 18.29 7.34
N ARG A 27 0.01 18.37 6.70
CA ARG A 27 -0.96 17.27 6.73
C ARG A 27 -0.41 15.97 6.15
N TYR A 28 0.36 16.03 5.05
CA TYR A 28 0.99 14.85 4.47
C TYR A 28 2.05 14.25 5.42
N ILE A 29 2.88 15.11 6.01
CA ILE A 29 3.94 14.68 6.95
C ILE A 29 3.32 14.05 8.21
N GLU A 30 2.27 14.67 8.76
CA GLU A 30 1.54 14.16 9.93
C GLU A 30 0.90 12.80 9.65
N ALA A 31 0.23 12.66 8.49
CA ALA A 31 -0.37 11.40 8.08
C ALA A 31 0.70 10.29 7.92
N LEU A 32 1.79 10.55 7.18
CA LEU A 32 2.87 9.58 7.01
C LEU A 32 3.54 9.21 8.35
N SER A 33 3.74 10.19 9.22
CA SER A 33 4.33 9.96 10.54
C SER A 33 3.46 9.05 11.40
N ALA A 34 2.15 9.30 11.45
CA ALA A 34 1.21 8.47 12.21
C ALA A 34 1.16 7.01 11.70
N ILE A 35 1.24 6.82 10.38
CA ILE A 35 1.26 5.48 9.76
C ILE A 35 2.55 4.74 10.10
N VAL A 36 3.71 5.40 9.95
CA VAL A 36 5.01 4.83 10.32
C VAL A 36 5.07 4.47 11.80
N GLU A 37 4.59 5.35 12.68
CA GLU A 37 4.54 5.09 14.12
C GLU A 37 3.69 3.86 14.45
N THR A 38 2.57 3.67 13.75
CA THR A 38 1.73 2.48 13.91
C THR A 38 2.49 1.21 13.51
N GLY A 39 3.15 1.22 12.35
CA GLY A 39 3.98 0.10 11.91
C GLY A 39 5.16 -0.19 12.84
N GLN A 40 5.79 0.85 13.38
CA GLN A 40 6.86 0.71 14.37
C GLN A 40 6.36 0.05 15.67
N LYS A 41 5.19 0.44 16.18
CA LYS A 41 4.58 -0.19 17.36
C LYS A 41 4.30 -1.67 17.13
N MET A 42 3.80 -2.04 15.95
CA MET A 42 3.58 -3.44 15.58
C MET A 42 4.90 -4.24 15.51
N LEU A 43 5.95 -3.66 14.92
CA LEU A 43 7.27 -4.31 14.89
C LEU A 43 7.84 -4.52 16.30
N VAL A 44 7.66 -3.55 17.21
CA VAL A 44 8.06 -3.67 18.62
C VAL A 44 7.26 -4.75 19.33
N ALA A 45 5.97 -4.89 19.01
CA ALA A 45 5.10 -5.95 19.54
C ALA A 45 5.45 -7.35 18.99
N GLY A 46 6.36 -7.46 18.02
CA GLY A 46 6.78 -8.72 17.42
C GLY A 46 5.82 -9.24 16.34
N GLU A 47 4.96 -8.38 15.81
CA GLU A 47 4.08 -8.70 14.70
C GLU A 47 4.88 -9.11 13.45
N SER A 48 4.24 -9.91 12.59
CA SER A 48 4.90 -10.31 11.35
C SER A 48 5.09 -9.11 10.44
N ALA A 49 6.16 -9.12 9.66
CA ALA A 49 6.41 -8.02 8.76
C ALA A 49 5.36 -7.93 7.63
N LEU A 50 4.59 -8.99 7.32
CA LEU A 50 3.40 -8.88 6.45
C LEU A 50 2.33 -8.01 7.09
N ASP A 51 2.03 -8.31 8.34
CA ASP A 51 0.91 -7.71 9.04
C ASP A 51 1.20 -6.22 9.20
N VAL A 52 2.46 -5.89 9.50
CA VAL A 52 2.97 -4.52 9.57
C VAL A 52 2.81 -3.78 8.23
N VAL A 53 3.28 -4.34 7.11
CA VAL A 53 3.19 -3.64 5.81
C VAL A 53 1.76 -3.59 5.27
N THR A 54 0.97 -4.62 5.54
CA THR A 54 -0.46 -4.69 5.19
C THR A 54 -1.23 -3.60 5.92
N GLU A 55 -0.98 -3.44 7.22
CA GLU A 55 -1.62 -2.40 8.02
C GLU A 55 -1.16 -1.00 7.60
N ALA A 56 0.13 -0.81 7.32
CA ALA A 56 0.63 0.46 6.81
C ALA A 56 -0.05 0.87 5.49
N VAL A 57 -0.25 -0.08 4.57
CA VAL A 57 -0.95 0.19 3.29
C VAL A 57 -2.45 0.40 3.50
N ARG A 58 -3.11 -0.35 4.38
CA ARG A 58 -4.52 -0.10 4.73
C ARG A 58 -4.71 1.33 5.24
N LEU A 59 -3.82 1.82 6.10
CA LEU A 59 -3.88 3.20 6.60
C LEU A 59 -3.59 4.25 5.52
N LEU A 60 -2.73 3.95 4.55
CA LEU A 60 -2.52 4.80 3.36
C LEU A 60 -3.78 4.84 2.50
N GLU A 61 -4.43 3.70 2.25
CA GLU A 61 -5.68 3.59 1.49
C GLU A 61 -6.86 4.28 2.17
N GLU A 62 -6.93 4.26 3.50
CA GLU A 62 -7.99 4.94 4.24
C GLU A 62 -7.76 6.45 4.38
N CYS A 63 -6.57 6.93 4.07
CA CYS A 63 -6.24 8.34 4.16
C CYS A 63 -6.58 9.03 2.82
N PRO A 64 -7.54 9.97 2.79
CA PRO A 64 -8.00 10.62 1.55
C PRO A 64 -6.95 11.55 0.92
N LEU A 65 -5.80 11.74 1.57
CA LEU A 65 -4.70 12.54 1.03
C LEU A 65 -3.91 11.79 -0.04
N PHE A 66 -3.91 10.45 -0.03
CA PHE A 66 -3.11 9.66 -0.94
C PHE A 66 -3.99 9.09 -2.06
N ASN A 67 -3.44 9.02 -3.27
CA ASN A 67 -4.11 8.41 -4.42
C ASN A 67 -4.08 6.87 -4.30
N ALA A 68 -4.80 6.35 -3.32
CA ALA A 68 -4.99 4.95 -3.03
C ALA A 68 -6.30 4.79 -2.25
N GLY A 69 -6.99 3.66 -2.42
CA GLY A 69 -8.20 3.35 -1.69
C GLY A 69 -9.29 4.44 -1.74
N ILE A 70 -9.58 5.05 -0.58
CA ILE A 70 -10.59 6.11 -0.41
C ILE A 70 -10.21 7.38 -1.19
N GLY A 71 -8.92 7.69 -1.28
CA GLY A 71 -8.41 8.87 -2.00
C GLY A 71 -8.17 8.62 -3.49
N ALA A 72 -8.63 7.49 -4.03
CA ALA A 72 -8.43 7.12 -5.42
C ALA A 72 -9.01 8.17 -6.37
N VAL A 73 -8.23 8.53 -7.39
CA VAL A 73 -8.71 9.36 -8.49
C VAL A 73 -9.69 8.58 -9.39
N PHE A 74 -10.43 9.32 -10.21
CA PHE A 74 -11.35 8.73 -11.17
C PHE A 74 -10.64 8.20 -12.41
N THR A 75 -11.15 7.09 -12.94
CA THR A 75 -10.88 6.65 -14.31
C THR A 75 -11.48 7.64 -15.31
N ARG A 76 -11.17 7.44 -16.60
CA ARG A 76 -11.84 8.17 -17.70
C ARG A 76 -13.37 8.03 -17.65
N ASP A 77 -13.85 6.87 -17.23
CA ASP A 77 -15.28 6.54 -17.22
C ASP A 77 -15.94 6.94 -15.88
N GLU A 78 -15.28 7.81 -15.11
CA GLU A 78 -15.76 8.36 -13.83
C GLU A 78 -16.03 7.29 -12.76
N THR A 79 -15.28 6.18 -12.82
CA THR A 79 -15.29 5.09 -11.84
C THR A 79 -13.99 5.07 -11.03
N HIS A 80 -13.90 4.17 -10.03
CA HIS A 80 -12.64 3.86 -9.35
C HIS A 80 -12.18 2.46 -9.72
N GLU A 81 -10.91 2.32 -10.05
CA GLU A 81 -10.24 1.05 -10.34
C GLU A 81 -8.93 1.01 -9.56
N LEU A 82 -8.69 -0.03 -8.76
CA LEU A 82 -7.55 -0.08 -7.85
C LEU A 82 -6.66 -1.29 -8.12
N ASP A 83 -5.35 -1.07 -8.02
CA ASP A 83 -4.31 -2.09 -8.15
C ASP A 83 -3.52 -2.17 -6.85
N ALA A 84 -3.23 -3.38 -6.38
CA ALA A 84 -2.28 -3.56 -5.28
C ALA A 84 -1.54 -4.88 -5.38
N CYS A 85 -0.34 -4.92 -4.79
CA CYS A 85 0.46 -6.12 -4.67
C CYS A 85 1.17 -6.18 -3.33
N VAL A 86 1.52 -7.41 -2.94
CA VAL A 86 2.30 -7.71 -1.73
C VAL A 86 3.29 -8.82 -2.03
N MET A 87 4.49 -8.73 -1.48
CA MET A 87 5.51 -9.76 -1.57
C MET A 87 6.13 -10.10 -0.22
N ASP A 88 6.30 -11.40 0.01
CA ASP A 88 7.12 -11.96 1.07
C ASP A 88 8.58 -12.05 0.66
N GLY A 89 9.49 -11.32 1.31
CA GLY A 89 10.93 -11.49 1.05
C GLY A 89 11.53 -12.75 1.67
N ASN A 90 10.84 -13.44 2.59
CA ASN A 90 11.29 -14.71 3.15
C ASN A 90 10.95 -15.88 2.22
N THR A 91 9.69 -15.99 1.81
CA THR A 91 9.22 -17.10 0.97
C THR A 91 9.27 -16.81 -0.53
N LEU A 92 9.51 -15.56 -0.91
CA LEU A 92 9.43 -15.05 -2.29
C LEU A 92 8.03 -15.15 -2.92
N LYS A 93 7.01 -15.50 -2.14
CA LYS A 93 5.61 -15.50 -2.59
C LYS A 93 5.13 -14.07 -2.77
N ALA A 94 4.30 -13.87 -3.80
CA ALA A 94 3.69 -12.59 -4.08
C ALA A 94 2.24 -12.79 -4.52
N GLY A 95 1.41 -11.79 -4.24
CA GLY A 95 0.03 -11.71 -4.69
C GLY A 95 -0.26 -10.31 -5.21
N ALA A 96 -1.12 -10.22 -6.21
CA ALA A 96 -1.55 -8.95 -6.77
C ALA A 96 -3.03 -9.01 -7.19
N VAL A 97 -3.66 -7.85 -7.14
CA VAL A 97 -5.00 -7.58 -7.66
C VAL A 97 -4.93 -6.35 -8.54
N ALA A 98 -5.76 -6.31 -9.57
CA ALA A 98 -5.80 -5.19 -10.50
C ALA A 98 -7.24 -4.91 -10.94
N ALA A 99 -7.51 -3.66 -11.32
CA ALA A 99 -8.80 -3.17 -11.79
C ALA A 99 -9.96 -3.49 -10.84
N LEU A 100 -9.72 -3.41 -9.53
CA LEU A 100 -10.75 -3.64 -8.52
C LEU A 100 -11.68 -2.41 -8.40
N ALA A 101 -12.98 -2.64 -8.45
CA ALA A 101 -14.00 -1.58 -8.27
C ALA A 101 -14.29 -1.23 -6.79
N ILE A 102 -13.52 -1.76 -5.83
CA ILE A 102 -13.74 -1.56 -4.39
C ILE A 102 -12.69 -0.64 -3.79
N CYS A 103 -13.13 0.38 -3.04
CA CYS A 103 -12.28 1.45 -2.50
C CYS A 103 -11.31 1.04 -1.37
N VAL A 104 -11.30 -0.20 -0.89
CA VAL A 104 -10.35 -0.64 0.15
C VAL A 104 -9.90 -2.06 -0.16
N ILE A 105 -8.59 -2.28 -0.27
CA ILE A 105 -8.03 -3.59 -0.58
C ILE A 105 -7.70 -4.27 0.73
N ARG A 106 -8.48 -5.30 1.07
CA ARG A 106 -8.22 -6.12 2.24
C ARG A 106 -7.42 -7.35 1.83
N PHE A 107 -6.14 -7.39 2.22
CA PHE A 107 -5.34 -8.59 2.13
C PHE A 107 -5.87 -9.64 3.12
N LEU A 108 -6.73 -10.53 2.63
CA LEU A 108 -7.23 -11.66 3.42
C LEU A 108 -6.16 -12.74 3.46
N ARG A 109 -5.81 -13.19 4.67
CA ARG A 109 -5.14 -14.50 4.81
C ARG A 109 -6.14 -15.57 4.36
N PRO A 110 -5.71 -16.63 3.66
CA PRO A 110 -6.53 -17.82 3.58
C PRO A 110 -6.83 -18.29 5.01
N THR A 111 -8.10 -18.22 5.41
CA THR A 111 -8.61 -19.06 6.50
C THR A 111 -8.74 -20.47 5.93
N GLY A 112 -8.44 -21.49 6.73
CA GLY A 112 -8.26 -22.89 6.31
C GLY A 112 -9.51 -23.61 5.80
N ASP A 113 -10.39 -22.94 5.07
CA ASP A 113 -11.70 -23.37 4.62
C ASP A 113 -11.95 -22.94 3.15
N GLY A 114 -11.18 -23.55 2.25
CA GLY A 114 -11.68 -23.99 0.94
C GLY A 114 -11.77 -22.99 -0.21
N ALA A 115 -11.54 -21.68 0.00
CA ALA A 115 -11.25 -20.77 -1.11
C ALA A 115 -9.73 -20.76 -1.33
N LYS A 116 -9.22 -21.28 -2.46
CA LYS A 116 -7.80 -21.20 -2.78
C LYS A 116 -7.44 -19.80 -3.29
N PRO A 117 -6.77 -18.92 -2.52
CA PRO A 117 -5.99 -17.85 -3.13
C PRO A 117 -4.79 -18.47 -3.86
N ALA A 118 -4.36 -17.82 -4.93
CA ALA A 118 -3.23 -18.25 -5.74
C ALA A 118 -1.89 -18.02 -5.02
N CYS A 119 -1.63 -18.67 -3.88
CA CYS A 119 -0.29 -19.04 -3.37
C CYS A 119 -0.41 -19.66 -1.96
N ASP A 120 -0.24 -20.98 -1.85
CA ASP A 120 -0.33 -21.76 -0.60
C ASP A 120 0.87 -21.54 0.35
N ASP A 121 0.56 -21.17 1.60
CA ASP A 121 1.04 -21.58 2.93
C ASP A 121 2.48 -21.44 3.49
N ASP A 122 2.47 -20.95 4.74
CA ASP A 122 3.46 -20.92 5.83
C ASP A 122 4.38 -19.68 5.95
N TRP A 123 4.01 -18.79 6.88
CA TRP A 123 4.45 -17.40 7.01
C TRP A 123 5.22 -17.12 8.32
N ARG A 124 6.37 -17.74 8.55
CA ARG A 124 7.19 -17.39 9.73
C ARG A 124 8.68 -17.20 9.42
N ARG A 125 9.09 -15.91 9.52
CA ARG A 125 10.39 -15.32 9.93
C ARG A 125 11.30 -14.64 8.85
N GLY A 126 11.00 -13.35 8.56
CA GLY A 126 11.96 -12.25 8.30
C GLY A 126 12.59 -12.13 6.89
N ARG A 127 12.97 -10.95 6.33
CA ARG A 127 13.07 -9.56 6.83
C ARG A 127 13.02 -8.48 5.70
N LYS A 128 12.35 -8.71 4.57
CA LYS A 128 12.10 -7.65 3.56
C LYS A 128 10.70 -7.83 2.97
N PHE A 129 9.90 -6.78 2.93
CA PHE A 129 8.52 -6.83 2.48
C PHE A 129 8.24 -5.57 1.67
N CYS A 130 7.50 -5.73 0.59
CA CYS A 130 7.07 -4.63 -0.26
C CYS A 130 5.57 -4.82 -0.49
N VAL A 131 4.81 -3.77 -0.20
CA VAL A 131 3.40 -3.65 -0.56
C VAL A 131 3.26 -2.34 -1.29
N CYS A 132 2.64 -2.39 -2.46
CA CYS A 132 2.30 -1.21 -3.24
C CYS A 132 0.79 -1.23 -3.47
N SER A 133 0.13 -0.10 -3.25
CA SER A 133 -1.23 0.16 -3.73
C SER A 133 -1.14 1.37 -4.65
N TRP A 134 -1.68 1.25 -5.85
CA TRP A 134 -1.55 2.26 -6.89
C TRP A 134 -2.80 2.34 -7.77
N HIS A 135 -2.87 3.42 -8.56
CA HIS A 135 -3.88 3.62 -9.58
C HIS A 135 -3.24 3.96 -10.93
N GLY A 136 -3.51 3.15 -11.94
CA GLY A 136 -3.24 3.49 -13.34
C GLY A 136 -4.40 4.22 -14.00
N ALA A 137 -4.33 5.55 -14.12
CA ALA A 137 -5.29 6.29 -14.93
C ALA A 137 -4.96 6.09 -16.41
N ARG A 138 -5.83 5.40 -17.17
CA ARG A 138 -5.67 5.21 -18.62
C ARG A 138 -5.98 6.52 -19.37
N LEU A 139 -4.98 7.40 -19.49
CA LEU A 139 -5.04 8.58 -20.36
C LEU A 139 -4.54 8.22 -21.76
N ALA A 140 -5.38 8.48 -22.76
CA ALA A 140 -5.14 8.40 -24.21
C ALA A 140 -3.79 7.81 -24.66
N GLY A 141 -3.71 6.48 -24.83
CA GLY A 141 -2.63 5.83 -25.58
C GLY A 141 -1.27 5.70 -24.90
N ASP A 142 -1.03 6.42 -23.80
CA ASP A 142 0.25 6.37 -23.08
C ASP A 142 0.07 5.70 -21.71
N PHE A 143 0.61 4.48 -21.58
CA PHE A 143 0.81 3.84 -20.29
C PHE A 143 1.90 4.60 -19.52
N LEU A 144 1.53 5.65 -18.79
CA LEU A 144 2.38 6.24 -17.76
C LEU A 144 2.34 5.34 -16.52
N HIS A 145 3.08 4.22 -16.58
CA HIS A 145 3.40 3.45 -15.39
C HIS A 145 4.39 4.24 -14.54
N THR A 146 3.90 4.96 -13.53
CA THR A 146 4.80 5.45 -12.47
C THR A 146 5.04 4.27 -11.52
N PHE A 147 6.00 3.42 -11.89
CA PHE A 147 6.60 2.47 -10.96
C PHE A 147 7.34 3.26 -9.88
N ALA A 148 6.93 3.11 -8.62
CA ALA A 148 7.73 3.52 -7.47
C ALA A 148 7.95 2.27 -6.61
N LEU A 149 9.19 1.75 -6.68
CA LEU A 149 9.80 0.89 -5.66
C LEU A 149 10.33 1.76 -4.53
#